data_AF-S8AUS8-F1
#
_entry.id   AF-S8AUS8-F1
#
_cell.length_a   1.000
_cell.length_b   1.000
_cell.length_c   1.000
_cell.angle_alpha   90.00
_cell.angle_beta   90.00
_cell.angle_gamma   90.00
#
_symmetry.space_group_name_H-M   'P 1'
#
loop_
_entity.id
_entity.type
_entity.pdbx_description
1 polymer ?
#
loop_
_entity_poly.entity_id
_entity_poly.type
_entity_poly.pdbx_seq_one_letter_code
_entity_poly.pdbx_strand_id
1 'polypeptide(L)'
;MTGHPDKAAAETSRPTSYAEIVALLPPKPSLFNPSKPVLDAASAADIAALLLHPALEAALHILNDDLPSAHFLVRKMQDKPAFEGILLHAILHRIEGDYDESRQWYERCASSDLMSEVWEARNKTSDSSENLSSALNFVGEVETFSKGTKSGIVNCEYPFALQRKQELEALSEKEFQAILKWCEKKFGTEKWEDARDEYVEVLEDVK
;
A
#
# COMPACT_ATOMS: atom_id res chain seq x y z
N MET A 1 -42.40 -24.27 -31.47
CA MET A 1 -42.38 -23.71 -30.11
C MET A 1 -41.22 -24.34 -29.36
N THR A 2 -40.06 -23.69 -29.37
CA THR A 2 -38.87 -24.13 -28.62
C THR A 2 -38.42 -22.95 -27.79
N GLY A 3 -38.88 -22.92 -26.53
CA GLY A 3 -38.44 -21.94 -25.55
C GLY A 3 -36.95 -22.12 -25.27
N HIS A 4 -36.18 -21.07 -25.51
CA HIS A 4 -34.84 -20.94 -24.94
C HIS A 4 -35.01 -20.59 -23.46
N PRO A 5 -34.35 -21.29 -22.52
CA PRO A 5 -34.30 -20.85 -21.15
C PRO A 5 -33.40 -19.61 -21.07
N ASP A 6 -33.97 -18.49 -20.65
CA ASP A 6 -33.23 -17.32 -20.20
C ASP A 6 -32.29 -17.75 -19.07
N LYS A 7 -31.00 -17.84 -19.38
CA LYS A 7 -29.94 -17.91 -18.38
C LYS A 7 -29.83 -16.50 -17.80
N ALA A 8 -30.56 -16.24 -16.73
CA ALA A 8 -30.27 -15.10 -15.87
C ALA A 8 -28.82 -15.26 -15.38
N ALA A 9 -27.91 -14.48 -15.95
CA ALA A 9 -26.60 -14.29 -15.36
C ALA A 9 -26.84 -13.70 -13.98
N ALA A 10 -26.39 -14.39 -12.93
CA ALA A 10 -26.39 -13.83 -11.60
C ALA A 10 -25.52 -12.57 -11.66
N GLU A 11 -26.15 -11.39 -11.59
CA GLU A 11 -25.42 -10.15 -11.32
C GLU A 11 -24.74 -10.35 -9.96
N THR A 12 -23.42 -10.52 -9.99
CA THR A 12 -22.62 -10.47 -8.77
C THR A 12 -22.82 -9.06 -8.21
N SER A 13 -23.50 -8.97 -7.07
CA SER A 13 -23.70 -7.70 -6.36
C SER A 13 -22.35 -7.02 -6.18
N ARG A 14 -22.28 -5.72 -6.44
CA ARG A 14 -21.08 -4.94 -6.18
C ARG A 14 -20.76 -4.99 -4.68
N PRO A 15 -19.48 -5.03 -4.30
CA PRO A 15 -19.09 -4.88 -2.90
C PRO A 15 -19.52 -3.48 -2.42
N THR A 16 -20.08 -3.43 -1.21
CA THR A 16 -20.64 -2.20 -0.61
C THR A 16 -20.04 -1.86 0.74
N SER A 17 -19.16 -2.71 1.25
CA SER A 17 -18.50 -2.56 2.54
C SER A 17 -17.00 -2.75 2.44
N TYR A 18 -16.29 -2.18 3.42
CA TYR A 18 -14.85 -2.36 3.59
C TYR A 18 -14.45 -3.85 3.63
N ALA A 19 -15.16 -4.66 4.41
CA ALA A 19 -14.86 -6.08 4.56
C ALA A 19 -15.01 -6.86 3.25
N GLU A 20 -16.02 -6.54 2.43
CA GLU A 20 -16.21 -7.15 1.12
C GLU A 20 -15.09 -6.77 0.15
N ILE A 21 -14.67 -5.49 0.11
CA ILE A 21 -13.55 -5.04 -0.72
C ILE A 21 -12.25 -5.71 -0.29
N VAL A 22 -11.92 -5.73 1.01
CA VAL A 22 -10.70 -6.37 1.52
C VAL A 22 -10.66 -7.86 1.19
N ALA A 23 -11.81 -8.56 1.20
CA ALA A 23 -11.90 -9.97 0.83
C ALA A 23 -11.64 -10.23 -0.67
N LEU A 24 -11.80 -9.21 -1.53
CA LEU A 24 -11.55 -9.30 -2.97
C LEU A 24 -10.10 -8.95 -3.33
N LEU A 25 -9.44 -8.13 -2.52
CA LEU A 25 -8.08 -7.66 -2.76
C LEU A 25 -7.03 -8.69 -2.32
N PRO A 26 -5.82 -8.66 -2.90
CA PRO A 26 -4.72 -9.50 -2.43
C PRO A 26 -4.34 -9.12 -0.99
N PRO A 27 -3.80 -10.06 -0.19
CA PRO A 27 -3.37 -9.77 1.18
C PRO A 27 -2.12 -8.90 1.27
N LYS A 28 -1.44 -8.67 0.14
CA LYS A 28 -0.18 -7.93 0.07
C LYS A 28 -0.12 -7.07 -1.18
N PRO A 29 0.56 -5.92 -1.14
CA PRO A 29 0.82 -5.13 -2.32
C PRO A 29 1.83 -5.83 -3.25
N SER A 30 1.83 -5.44 -4.53
CA SER A 30 2.89 -5.82 -5.45
C SER A 30 4.25 -5.36 -4.95
N LEU A 31 5.28 -6.19 -5.07
CA LEU A 31 6.64 -5.83 -4.66
C LEU A 31 7.30 -4.83 -5.61
N PHE A 32 6.86 -4.83 -6.87
CA PHE A 32 7.39 -3.99 -7.95
C PHE A 32 6.24 -3.40 -8.76
N ASN A 33 6.55 -2.39 -9.56
CA ASN A 33 5.60 -1.69 -10.41
C ASN A 33 4.83 -2.71 -11.29
N PRO A 34 3.50 -2.82 -11.11
CA PRO A 34 2.72 -3.83 -11.78
C PRO A 34 2.60 -3.48 -13.27
N SER A 35 2.85 -4.47 -14.15
CA SER A 35 2.71 -4.26 -15.60
C SER A 35 1.27 -3.96 -16.05
N LYS A 36 0.29 -4.21 -15.17
CA LYS A 36 -1.12 -3.86 -15.37
C LYS A 36 -1.58 -3.04 -14.16
N PRO A 37 -2.21 -1.87 -14.37
CA PRO A 37 -2.45 -0.90 -13.31
C PRO A 37 -3.66 -1.18 -12.41
N VAL A 38 -4.47 -2.21 -12.67
CA VAL A 38 -5.68 -2.51 -11.87
C VAL A 38 -5.93 -4.01 -11.85
N LEU A 39 -6.21 -4.56 -10.66
CA LEU A 39 -6.73 -5.92 -10.52
C LEU A 39 -8.24 -5.91 -10.78
N ASP A 40 -8.74 -6.87 -11.58
CA ASP A 40 -10.17 -6.96 -11.93
C ASP A 40 -11.09 -7.31 -10.72
N ALA A 41 -10.54 -7.45 -9.51
CA ALA A 41 -11.25 -7.94 -8.33
C ALA A 41 -12.13 -6.89 -7.64
N ALA A 42 -11.70 -5.63 -7.60
CA ALA A 42 -12.50 -4.49 -7.12
C ALA A 42 -12.19 -3.26 -7.98
N SER A 43 -13.22 -2.55 -8.45
CA SER A 43 -12.96 -1.35 -9.25
C SER A 43 -12.54 -0.18 -8.35
N ALA A 44 -11.74 0.74 -8.91
CA ALA A 44 -11.40 2.00 -8.24
C ALA A 44 -12.67 2.78 -7.79
N ALA A 45 -13.76 2.66 -8.55
CA ALA A 45 -15.04 3.28 -8.21
C ALA A 45 -15.72 2.62 -7.00
N ASP A 46 -15.57 1.30 -6.83
CA ASP A 46 -16.13 0.61 -5.66
C ASP A 46 -15.36 0.97 -4.39
N ILE A 47 -14.03 1.09 -4.48
CA ILE A 47 -13.19 1.56 -3.38
C ILE A 47 -13.58 2.99 -2.97
N ALA A 48 -13.64 3.93 -3.93
CA ALA A 48 -14.00 5.32 -3.65
C ALA A 48 -15.44 5.49 -3.13
N ALA A 49 -16.37 4.61 -3.53
CA ALA A 49 -17.76 4.64 -3.07
C ALA A 49 -17.93 4.32 -1.58
N LEU A 50 -16.93 3.68 -0.95
CA LEU A 50 -16.94 3.42 0.50
C LEU A 50 -16.78 4.70 1.33
N LEU A 51 -16.21 5.77 0.76
CA LEU A 51 -15.97 7.05 1.42
C LEU A 51 -15.22 6.86 2.74
N LEU A 52 -14.12 6.12 2.72
CA LEU A 52 -13.32 5.82 3.90
C LEU A 52 -12.42 7.01 4.28
N HIS A 53 -11.70 6.85 5.40
CA HIS A 53 -10.52 7.69 5.65
C HIS A 53 -9.56 7.66 4.45
N PRO A 54 -9.02 8.81 3.96
CA PRO A 54 -8.15 8.85 2.79
C PRO A 54 -6.94 7.91 2.86
N ALA A 55 -6.35 7.72 4.05
CA ALA A 55 -5.30 6.72 4.28
C ALA A 55 -5.77 5.26 4.05
N LEU A 56 -6.97 4.88 4.49
CA LEU A 56 -7.53 3.55 4.22
C LEU A 56 -7.84 3.39 2.74
N GLU A 57 -8.47 4.39 2.11
CA GLU A 57 -8.76 4.39 0.68
C GLU A 57 -7.46 4.24 -0.15
N ALA A 58 -6.42 5.01 0.19
CA ALA A 58 -5.10 4.90 -0.44
C ALA A 58 -4.49 3.50 -0.27
N ALA A 59 -4.61 2.90 0.91
CA ALA A 59 -4.12 1.55 1.16
C ALA A 59 -4.86 0.50 0.30
N LEU A 60 -6.18 0.62 0.16
CA LEU A 60 -6.96 -0.27 -0.70
C LEU A 60 -6.58 -0.10 -2.19
N HIS A 61 -6.34 1.13 -2.65
CA HIS A 61 -5.85 1.38 -4.01
C HIS A 61 -4.46 0.76 -4.24
N ILE A 62 -3.55 0.82 -3.25
CA ILE A 62 -2.23 0.17 -3.35
C ILE A 62 -2.39 -1.36 -3.45
N LEU A 63 -3.28 -1.98 -2.67
CA LEU A 63 -3.57 -3.42 -2.79
C LEU A 63 -4.21 -3.78 -4.13
N ASN A 64 -4.94 -2.84 -4.73
CA ASN A 64 -5.57 -3.01 -6.04
C ASN A 64 -4.63 -2.74 -7.23
N ASP A 65 -3.35 -2.47 -6.96
CA ASP A 65 -2.36 -1.99 -7.94
C ASP A 65 -2.72 -0.64 -8.62
N ASP A 66 -3.74 0.07 -8.13
CA ASP A 66 -4.21 1.38 -8.61
C ASP A 66 -3.37 2.52 -8.01
N LEU A 67 -2.08 2.51 -8.37
CA LEU A 67 -1.10 3.48 -7.88
C LEU A 67 -1.47 4.94 -8.18
N PRO A 68 -2.06 5.31 -9.34
CA PRO A 68 -2.46 6.69 -9.60
C PRO A 68 -3.49 7.23 -8.60
N SER A 69 -4.52 6.44 -8.26
CA SER A 69 -5.53 6.84 -7.26
C SER A 69 -4.92 6.92 -5.87
N ALA A 70 -4.09 5.95 -5.49
CA ALA A 70 -3.36 5.99 -4.22
C ALA A 70 -2.47 7.24 -4.13
N HIS A 71 -1.70 7.54 -5.17
CA HIS A 71 -0.81 8.70 -5.24
C HIS A 71 -1.58 10.02 -5.11
N PHE A 72 -2.75 10.11 -5.76
CA PHE A 72 -3.65 11.27 -5.64
C PHE A 72 -4.15 11.53 -4.21
N LEU A 73 -4.30 10.49 -3.41
CA LEU A 73 -4.71 10.61 -2.02
C LEU A 73 -3.53 10.96 -1.10
N VAL A 74 -2.42 10.21 -1.21
CA VAL A 74 -1.26 10.42 -0.31
C VAL A 74 -0.54 11.74 -0.54
N ARG A 75 -0.63 12.34 -1.74
CA ARG A 75 -0.14 13.70 -1.98
C ARG A 75 -0.87 14.78 -1.16
N LYS A 76 -2.03 14.45 -0.59
CA LYS A 76 -2.78 15.34 0.29
C LYS A 76 -2.48 15.11 1.77
N MET A 77 -1.66 14.11 2.09
CA MET A 77 -1.31 13.68 3.43
C MET A 77 0.22 13.58 3.55
N GLN A 78 0.90 14.69 3.22
CA GLN A 78 2.35 14.75 3.05
C GLN A 78 3.11 15.25 4.29
N ASP A 79 2.40 15.82 5.26
CA ASP A 79 3.01 16.36 6.48
C ASP A 79 2.37 15.84 7.76
N LYS A 80 3.04 16.09 8.88
CA LYS A 80 2.58 15.74 10.22
C LYS A 80 1.28 16.50 10.54
N PRO A 81 0.29 15.86 11.17
CA PRO A 81 0.37 14.56 11.82
C PRO A 81 -0.04 13.34 10.96
N ALA A 82 -0.18 13.48 9.63
CA ALA A 82 -0.68 12.44 8.74
C ALA A 82 0.37 11.35 8.40
N PHE A 83 0.94 10.73 9.42
CA PHE A 83 2.02 9.74 9.28
C PHE A 83 1.62 8.51 8.46
N GLU A 84 0.35 8.12 8.48
CA GLU A 84 -0.19 7.04 7.64
C GLU A 84 -0.05 7.38 6.15
N GLY A 85 -0.37 8.61 5.77
CA GLY A 85 -0.19 9.09 4.39
C GLY A 85 1.28 9.14 3.99
N ILE A 86 2.15 9.68 4.86
CA ILE A 86 3.60 9.73 4.66
C ILE A 86 4.18 8.32 4.42
N LEU A 87 3.82 7.35 5.25
CA LEU A 87 4.33 5.98 5.14
C LEU A 87 3.76 5.23 3.93
N LEU A 88 2.48 5.41 3.60
CA LEU A 88 1.88 4.87 2.37
C LEU A 88 2.55 5.47 1.12
N HIS A 89 2.95 6.74 1.17
CA HIS A 89 3.72 7.38 0.10
C HIS A 89 5.09 6.72 -0.08
N ALA A 90 5.78 6.41 1.02
CA ALA A 90 7.05 5.69 1.00
C ALA A 90 6.92 4.32 0.31
N ILE A 91 5.86 3.58 0.63
CA ILE A 91 5.57 2.27 0.02
C ILE A 91 5.23 2.43 -1.46
N LEU A 92 4.41 3.41 -1.81
CA LEU A 92 4.01 3.68 -3.19
C LEU A 92 5.24 3.90 -4.09
N HIS A 93 6.15 4.78 -3.70
CA HIS A 93 7.39 5.01 -4.46
C HIS A 93 8.31 3.79 -4.50
N ARG A 94 8.35 2.96 -3.44
CA ARG A 94 9.09 1.69 -3.49
C ARG A 94 8.53 0.75 -4.56
N ILE A 95 7.20 0.66 -4.69
CA ILE A 95 6.53 -0.15 -5.71
C ILE A 95 6.86 0.43 -7.09
N GLU A 96 6.73 1.73 -7.29
CA GLU A 96 7.05 2.40 -8.56
C GLU A 96 8.52 2.24 -8.99
N GLY A 97 9.41 2.01 -8.02
CA GLY A 97 10.84 1.86 -8.21
C GLY A 97 11.63 3.15 -8.02
N ASP A 98 11.00 4.19 -7.46
CA ASP A 98 11.66 5.42 -7.00
C ASP A 98 12.15 5.22 -5.56
N TYR A 99 13.26 4.49 -5.43
CA TYR A 99 13.78 4.11 -4.13
C TYR A 99 14.36 5.29 -3.34
N ASP A 100 14.85 6.33 -4.03
CA ASP A 100 15.44 7.50 -3.37
C ASP A 100 14.35 8.36 -2.73
N GLU A 101 13.24 8.60 -3.42
CA GLU A 101 12.07 9.22 -2.82
C GLU A 101 11.48 8.34 -1.72
N SER A 102 11.35 7.03 -1.94
CA SER A 102 10.86 6.09 -0.92
C SER A 102 11.60 6.25 0.42
N ARG A 103 12.94 6.33 0.41
CA ARG A 103 13.74 6.51 1.63
C ARG A 103 13.47 7.84 2.32
N GLN A 104 13.37 8.93 1.57
CA GLN A 104 13.07 10.25 2.14
C GLN A 104 11.72 10.24 2.87
N TRP A 105 10.71 9.55 2.32
CA TRP A 105 9.41 9.41 2.98
C TRP A 105 9.47 8.54 4.25
N TYR A 106 10.25 7.45 4.27
CA TYR A 106 10.50 6.69 5.52
C TYR A 106 11.13 7.55 6.62
N GLU A 107 12.10 8.39 6.26
CA GLU A 107 12.76 9.28 7.21
C GLU A 107 11.78 10.29 7.82
N ARG A 108 10.81 10.79 7.04
CA ARG A 108 9.80 11.76 7.51
C ARG A 108 8.87 11.20 8.58
N CYS A 109 8.57 9.89 8.57
CA CYS A 109 7.75 9.24 9.59
C CYS A 109 8.55 8.46 10.64
N ALA A 110 9.88 8.54 10.64
CA ALA A 110 10.75 7.71 11.49
C ALA A 110 10.43 7.78 13.00
N SER A 111 9.99 8.94 13.48
CA SER A 111 9.67 9.17 14.89
C SER A 111 8.20 8.97 15.26
N SER A 112 7.38 8.40 14.36
CA SER A 112 5.95 8.22 14.59
C SER A 112 5.65 6.92 15.35
N ASP A 113 4.57 6.92 16.13
CA ASP A 113 4.09 5.70 16.80
C ASP A 113 3.72 4.62 15.78
N LEU A 114 3.23 5.01 14.60
CA LEU A 114 2.97 4.10 13.48
C LEU A 114 4.26 3.38 13.05
N MET A 115 5.35 4.11 12.86
CA MET A 115 6.63 3.52 12.46
C MET A 115 7.12 2.50 13.51
N SER A 116 6.99 2.85 14.79
CA SER A 116 7.26 1.94 15.88
C SER A 116 6.36 0.71 15.81
N GLU A 117 5.03 0.83 15.70
CA GLU A 117 4.15 -0.34 15.66
C GLU A 117 4.44 -1.27 14.46
N VAL A 118 4.78 -0.71 13.30
CA VAL A 118 5.09 -1.49 12.09
C VAL A 118 6.43 -2.22 12.21
N TRP A 119 7.46 -1.61 12.80
CA TRP A 119 8.84 -2.12 12.77
C TRP A 119 9.39 -2.64 14.11
N GLU A 120 8.85 -2.21 15.25
CA GLU A 120 9.17 -2.72 16.59
C GLU A 120 8.81 -4.19 16.71
N ALA A 121 7.64 -4.62 16.22
CA ALA A 121 7.24 -6.03 16.25
C ALA A 121 8.25 -6.93 15.51
N ARG A 122 8.97 -6.37 14.54
CA ARG A 122 9.99 -7.07 13.75
C ARG A 122 11.35 -7.06 14.45
N ASN A 123 11.77 -5.90 14.94
CA ASN A 123 13.10 -5.71 15.52
C ASN A 123 13.16 -6.07 17.02
N LYS A 124 12.01 -6.14 17.68
CA LYS A 124 11.85 -6.25 19.14
C LYS A 124 12.55 -5.10 19.88
N THR A 125 12.49 -3.92 19.29
CA THR A 125 13.11 -2.68 19.79
C THR A 125 12.16 -1.51 19.62
N SER A 126 12.09 -0.65 20.63
CA SER A 126 11.36 0.62 20.56
C SER A 126 12.26 1.77 20.07
N ASP A 127 13.52 1.47 19.69
CA ASP A 127 14.46 2.47 19.18
C ASP A 127 14.08 2.87 17.74
N SER A 128 13.74 4.16 17.57
CA SER A 128 13.31 4.69 16.27
C SER A 128 14.41 4.68 15.21
N SER A 129 15.68 4.79 15.60
CA SER A 129 16.82 4.71 14.68
C SER A 129 17.01 3.27 14.17
N GLU A 130 16.85 2.26 15.04
CA GLU A 130 16.91 0.85 14.63
C GLU A 130 15.71 0.49 13.73
N ASN A 131 14.51 0.99 14.04
CA ASN A 131 13.32 0.80 13.22
C ASN A 131 13.46 1.44 11.83
N LEU A 132 13.96 2.68 11.76
CA LEU A 132 14.27 3.34 10.48
C LEU A 132 15.36 2.57 9.72
N SER A 133 16.44 2.16 10.38
CA SER A 133 17.52 1.40 9.74
C SER A 133 17.01 0.10 9.12
N SER A 134 16.12 -0.62 9.79
CA SER A 134 15.52 -1.85 9.26
C SER A 134 14.64 -1.60 8.05
N ALA A 135 13.87 -0.50 8.05
CA ALA A 135 13.06 -0.11 6.89
C ALA A 135 13.92 0.31 5.70
N LEU A 136 14.93 1.14 5.91
CA LEU A 136 15.86 1.56 4.85
C LEU A 136 16.65 0.37 4.28
N ASN A 137 17.06 -0.58 5.14
CA ASN A 137 17.67 -1.82 4.68
C ASN A 137 16.70 -2.64 3.81
N PHE A 138 15.44 -2.77 4.22
CA PHE A 138 14.43 -3.46 3.41
C PHE A 138 14.24 -2.78 2.03
N VAL A 139 14.16 -1.45 1.97
CA VAL A 139 14.11 -0.71 0.69
C VAL A 139 15.34 -1.04 -0.17
N GLY A 140 16.54 -1.05 0.42
CA GLY A 140 17.78 -1.41 -0.28
C GLY A 140 17.80 -2.86 -0.80
N GLU A 141 17.26 -3.81 -0.04
CA GLU A 141 17.13 -5.21 -0.45
C GLU A 141 16.17 -5.35 -1.65
N VAL A 142 15.03 -4.66 -1.62
CA VAL A 142 14.05 -4.63 -2.72
C VAL A 142 14.65 -3.98 -3.97
N GLU A 143 15.34 -2.84 -3.81
CA GLU A 143 16.04 -2.17 -4.91
C GLU A 143 17.10 -3.07 -5.55
N THR A 144 17.95 -3.68 -4.74
CA THR A 144 19.02 -4.57 -5.22
C THR A 144 18.43 -5.73 -6.02
N PHE A 145 17.37 -6.34 -5.50
CA PHE A 145 16.67 -7.42 -6.19
C PHE A 145 16.05 -6.94 -7.52
N SER A 146 15.35 -5.80 -7.51
CA SER A 146 14.73 -5.19 -8.69
C SER A 146 15.74 -4.82 -9.78
N LYS A 147 16.86 -4.20 -9.41
CA LYS A 147 17.95 -3.89 -10.35
C LYS A 147 18.58 -5.16 -10.91
N GLY A 148 18.81 -6.16 -10.06
CA GLY A 148 19.35 -7.46 -10.47
C GLY A 148 18.45 -8.20 -11.47
N THR A 149 17.12 -8.14 -11.29
CA THR A 149 16.19 -8.75 -12.25
C THR A 149 16.15 -7.98 -13.57
N LYS A 150 16.10 -6.65 -13.53
CA LYS A 150 16.15 -5.78 -14.73
C LYS A 150 17.44 -5.96 -15.53
N SER A 151 18.57 -6.18 -14.86
CA SER A 151 19.86 -6.40 -15.52
C SER A 151 20.11 -7.86 -15.92
N GLY A 152 19.17 -8.77 -15.66
CA GLY A 152 19.30 -10.20 -15.96
C GLY A 152 20.30 -10.95 -15.06
N ILE A 153 20.83 -10.33 -14.01
CA ILE A 153 21.73 -10.96 -13.02
C ILE A 153 20.93 -11.91 -12.12
N VAL A 154 19.71 -11.51 -11.76
CA VAL A 154 18.78 -12.31 -10.96
C VAL A 154 17.70 -12.86 -11.87
N ASN A 155 17.68 -14.19 -12.04
CA ASN A 155 16.57 -14.86 -12.70
C ASN A 155 15.66 -15.54 -11.66
N CYS A 156 14.43 -15.05 -11.55
CA CYS A 156 13.41 -15.51 -10.60
C CYS A 156 12.89 -16.93 -10.86
N GLU A 157 13.25 -17.58 -11.97
CA GLU A 157 12.98 -18.99 -12.20
C GLU A 157 13.91 -19.90 -11.37
N TYR A 158 15.06 -19.38 -10.91
CA TYR A 158 15.96 -20.14 -10.04
C TYR A 158 15.43 -20.19 -8.61
N PRO A 159 15.48 -21.35 -7.93
CA PRO A 159 14.91 -21.53 -6.60
C PRO A 159 15.37 -20.50 -5.56
N PHE A 160 16.65 -20.13 -5.56
CA PHE A 160 17.19 -19.15 -4.60
C PHE A 160 16.64 -17.74 -4.82
N ALA A 161 16.55 -17.30 -6.07
CA ALA A 161 15.98 -15.99 -6.41
C ALA A 161 14.47 -15.95 -6.14
N LEU A 162 13.77 -17.05 -6.44
CA LEU A 162 12.34 -17.19 -6.13
C LEU A 162 12.09 -17.13 -4.62
N GLN A 163 12.85 -17.89 -3.84
CA GLN A 163 12.76 -17.88 -2.37
C GLN A 163 13.03 -16.48 -1.84
N ARG A 164 14.07 -15.81 -2.34
CA ARG A 164 14.39 -14.45 -1.92
C ARG A 164 13.27 -13.46 -2.24
N LYS A 165 12.65 -13.58 -3.42
CA LYS A 165 11.48 -12.79 -3.78
C LYS A 165 10.34 -13.01 -2.80
N GLN A 166 10.04 -14.27 -2.46
CA GLN A 166 8.97 -14.62 -1.52
C GLN A 166 9.24 -14.07 -0.11
N GLU A 167 10.50 -14.07 0.34
CA GLU A 167 10.88 -13.44 1.61
C GLU A 167 10.60 -11.93 1.59
N LEU A 168 11.01 -11.23 0.53
CA LEU A 168 10.76 -9.78 0.39
C LEU A 168 9.27 -9.48 0.30
N GLU A 169 8.50 -10.29 -0.42
CA GLU A 169 7.05 -10.17 -0.49
C GLU A 169 6.40 -10.40 0.88
N ALA A 170 6.85 -11.40 1.65
CA ALA A 170 6.34 -11.66 3.00
C ALA A 170 6.69 -10.53 4.00
N LEU A 171 7.83 -9.87 3.81
CA LEU A 171 8.18 -8.68 4.57
C LEU A 171 7.30 -7.48 4.19
N SER A 172 7.07 -7.26 2.90
CA SER A 172 6.16 -6.22 2.40
C SER A 172 4.73 -6.44 2.89
N GLU A 173 4.27 -7.69 2.92
CA GLU A 173 2.95 -8.07 3.44
C GLU A 173 2.81 -7.71 4.92
N LYS A 174 3.79 -8.10 5.75
CA LYS A 174 3.76 -7.78 7.19
C LYS A 174 3.75 -6.28 7.45
N GLU A 175 4.59 -5.54 6.74
CA GLU A 175 4.61 -4.07 6.83
C GLU A 175 3.25 -3.48 6.47
N PHE A 176 2.72 -3.85 5.31
CA PHE A 176 1.48 -3.28 4.80
C PHE A 176 0.27 -3.63 5.68
N GLN A 177 0.21 -4.88 6.16
CA GLN A 177 -0.84 -5.35 7.05
C GLN A 177 -0.79 -4.66 8.42
N ALA A 178 0.39 -4.29 8.92
CA ALA A 178 0.50 -3.52 10.15
C ALA A 178 -0.04 -2.09 9.97
N ILE A 179 0.26 -1.44 8.84
CA ILE A 179 -0.28 -0.12 8.50
C ILE A 179 -1.80 -0.18 8.36
N LEU A 180 -2.33 -1.17 7.64
CA LEU A 180 -3.77 -1.32 7.45
C LEU A 180 -4.49 -1.48 8.79
N LYS A 181 -4.00 -2.36 9.67
CA LYS A 181 -4.56 -2.57 11.02
C LYS A 181 -4.48 -1.33 11.88
N TRP A 182 -3.38 -0.57 11.78
CA TRP A 182 -3.25 0.70 12.48
C TRP A 182 -4.33 1.69 12.02
N CYS A 183 -4.51 1.84 10.70
CA CYS A 183 -5.54 2.70 10.12
C CYS A 183 -6.96 2.26 10.54
N GLU A 184 -7.25 0.95 10.48
CA GLU A 184 -8.54 0.38 10.93
C GLU A 184 -8.81 0.71 12.40
N LYS A 185 -7.82 0.56 13.27
CA LYS A 185 -7.92 0.85 14.70
C LYS A 185 -8.09 2.35 14.98
N LYS A 186 -7.39 3.21 14.23
CA LYS A 186 -7.37 4.67 14.44
C LYS A 186 -8.61 5.35 13.88
N PHE A 187 -9.04 4.95 12.69
CA PHE A 187 -10.08 5.65 11.93
C PHE A 187 -11.41 4.89 11.85
N GLY A 188 -11.40 3.58 12.11
CA GLY A 188 -12.53 2.71 11.82
C GLY A 188 -12.67 2.43 10.32
N THR A 189 -13.63 1.58 9.97
CA THR A 189 -13.88 1.12 8.58
C THR A 189 -15.23 1.57 8.03
N GLU A 190 -15.92 2.42 8.79
CA GLU A 190 -17.21 2.98 8.42
C GLU A 190 -17.03 4.16 7.47
N LYS A 191 -18.11 4.50 6.77
CA LYS A 191 -18.16 5.69 5.92
C LYS A 191 -17.83 6.95 6.73
N TRP A 192 -17.01 7.80 6.15
CA TRP A 192 -16.61 9.08 6.68
C TRP A 192 -17.19 10.22 5.84
N GLU A 193 -18.06 11.03 6.45
CA GLU A 193 -18.85 12.03 5.72
C GLU A 193 -18.06 13.30 5.37
N ASP A 194 -17.00 13.61 6.13
CA ASP A 194 -16.13 14.76 5.90
C ASP A 194 -14.70 14.48 6.38
N ALA A 195 -13.77 14.37 5.43
CA ALA A 195 -12.36 14.08 5.67
C ALA A 195 -11.43 15.26 5.33
N ARG A 196 -11.98 16.47 5.14
CA ARG A 196 -11.20 17.63 4.65
C ARG A 196 -10.08 18.04 5.60
N ASP A 197 -10.29 17.89 6.90
CA ASP A 197 -9.33 18.29 7.94
C ASP A 197 -8.10 17.37 8.00
N GLU A 198 -8.14 16.21 7.34
CA GLU A 198 -7.01 15.28 7.25
C GLU A 198 -6.06 15.59 6.08
N TYR A 199 -6.44 16.54 5.22
CA TYR A 199 -5.55 16.99 4.16
C TYR A 199 -4.49 17.93 4.74
N VAL A 200 -3.35 17.33 5.06
CA VAL A 200 -2.15 18.01 5.54
C VAL A 200 -1.12 18.03 4.41
N GLU A 201 -1.28 18.99 3.50
CA GLU A 201 -0.33 19.26 2.43
C GLU A 201 0.81 20.16 2.94
N VAL A 202 2.04 19.87 2.53
CA VAL A 202 3.09 20.89 2.58
C VAL A 202 2.71 21.90 1.51
N LEU A 203 2.41 23.15 1.90
CA LEU A 203 2.32 24.24 0.92
C LEU A 203 3.70 24.34 0.26
N GLU A 204 3.86 23.78 -0.93
CA GLU A 204 5.03 24.10 -1.75
C GLU A 204 4.96 25.58 -2.06
N ASP A 205 5.89 26.36 -1.51
CA ASP A 205 6.12 27.73 -1.95
C ASP A 205 6.33 27.67 -3.47
N VAL A 206 5.35 28.17 -4.20
CA VAL A 206 5.43 28.41 -5.65
C VAL A 206 6.67 29.27 -5.88
N LYS A 207 7.73 28.66 -6.41
CA LYS A 207 8.89 29.40 -6.93
C LYS A 207 8.60 29.96 -8.31
#